data_AF-A0A453LGU6-F1
#
_entry.id   AF-A0A453LGU6-F1
#
_cell.length_a   1.000
_cell.length_b   1.000
_cell.length_c   1.000
_cell.angle_alpha   90.00
_cell.angle_beta   90.00
_cell.angle_gamma   90.00
#
_symmetry.space_group_name_H-M   'P 1'
#
loop_
_entity.id
_entity.type
_entity.pdbx_description
1 polymer ?
#
loop_
_entity_poly.entity_id
_entity_poly.type
_entity_poly.pdbx_seq_one_letter_code
_entity_poly.pdbx_strand_id
1 'polypeptide(L)'
;MAIPVLYKFVQDTIKKQVGNMYLWPKTLEVPIMDPSKASKRPVGILLVKVVRAQNLKKKDLLGKSDPYAKLKMTDDKLPSKKTSVKRSNLNPEWNEDFKFVVTDPENQSLEVDVFDWEQVGKHEKMGMNMVLLKELPPEETKVLTLNLLKTMDPNDIQNEKSRGQIILEATYKPFKEEDMEKESVDGVDEVQKAPDNTPAGGGLLFVVVHEAQDLEGKHHTNPYAKIIFKGEE
;
A
#
# COMPACT_ATOMS: atom_id res chain seq x y z
N MET A 1 -58.01 40.07 -23.11
CA MET A 1 -57.09 40.79 -24.02
C MET A 1 -55.70 40.74 -23.40
N ALA A 2 -54.76 40.01 -23.99
CA ALA A 2 -53.38 39.98 -23.50
C ALA A 2 -52.69 41.30 -23.83
N ILE A 3 -51.97 41.89 -22.87
CA ILE A 3 -51.18 43.09 -23.09
C ILE A 3 -50.04 42.72 -24.06
N PRO A 4 -49.99 43.28 -25.28
CA PRO A 4 -49.09 42.81 -26.35
C PRO A 4 -47.60 42.79 -25.96
N VAL A 5 -47.19 43.70 -25.09
CA VAL A 5 -45.81 43.82 -24.59
C VAL A 5 -45.45 42.65 -23.65
N LEU A 6 -46.38 42.25 -22.78
CA LEU A 6 -46.16 41.18 -21.81
C LEU A 6 -46.04 39.82 -22.48
N TYR A 7 -46.84 39.58 -23.52
CA TYR A 7 -46.78 38.34 -24.30
C TYR A 7 -45.41 38.15 -24.98
N LYS A 8 -44.87 39.23 -25.56
CA LYS A 8 -43.56 39.22 -26.21
C LYS A 8 -42.43 38.97 -25.21
N PHE A 9 -42.50 39.62 -24.04
CA PHE A 9 -41.54 39.41 -22.94
C PHE A 9 -41.52 37.96 -22.43
N VAL A 10 -42.70 37.36 -22.24
CA VAL A 10 -42.81 35.95 -21.81
C VAL A 10 -42.27 35.00 -22.86
N GLN A 11 -42.62 35.20 -24.15
CA GLN A 11 -42.08 34.39 -25.24
C GLN A 11 -40.55 34.49 -25.32
N ASP A 12 -39.98 35.69 -25.23
CA ASP A 12 -38.52 35.89 -25.30
C ASP A 12 -37.80 35.25 -24.10
N THR A 13 -38.42 35.29 -22.92
CA THR A 13 -37.88 34.66 -21.70
C THR A 13 -37.88 33.13 -21.82
N ILE A 14 -38.99 32.54 -22.29
CA ILE A 14 -39.10 31.09 -22.53
C ILE A 14 -38.10 30.67 -23.59
N LYS A 15 -37.98 31.41 -24.69
CA LYS A 15 -37.05 31.08 -25.79
C LYS A 15 -35.60 31.14 -25.33
N LYS A 16 -35.25 32.09 -24.44
CA LYS A 16 -33.92 32.17 -23.81
C LYS A 16 -33.68 31.01 -22.83
N GLN A 17 -34.63 30.67 -21.96
CA GLN A 17 -34.46 29.57 -21.00
C GLN A 17 -34.41 28.19 -21.66
N VAL A 18 -35.27 27.94 -22.65
CA VAL A 18 -35.25 26.71 -23.45
C VAL A 18 -33.98 26.66 -24.30
N GLY A 19 -33.58 27.79 -24.92
CA GLY A 19 -32.30 27.91 -25.61
C GLY A 19 -31.12 27.53 -24.70
N ASN A 20 -31.05 28.07 -23.49
CA ASN A 20 -30.00 27.76 -22.51
C ASN A 20 -30.08 26.33 -21.94
N MET A 21 -31.19 25.62 -22.16
CA MET A 21 -31.36 24.22 -21.78
C MET A 21 -30.93 23.25 -22.88
N TYR A 22 -31.02 23.67 -24.16
CA TYR A 22 -30.63 22.88 -25.34
C TYR A 22 -29.29 23.31 -25.96
N LEU A 23 -28.70 24.43 -25.54
CA LEU A 23 -27.34 24.82 -25.91
C LEU A 23 -26.32 23.94 -25.18
N TRP A 24 -25.51 23.26 -25.98
CA TRP A 24 -24.40 22.42 -25.55
C TRP A 24 -23.14 23.29 -25.31
N PRO A 25 -22.26 22.96 -24.34
CA PRO A 25 -22.33 21.84 -23.41
C PRO A 25 -22.82 22.28 -22.03
N LYS A 26 -23.89 21.66 -21.54
CA LYS A 26 -24.09 21.53 -20.10
C LYS A 26 -23.15 20.44 -19.61
N THR A 27 -22.04 20.84 -19.03
CA THR A 27 -21.10 19.92 -18.39
C THR A 27 -21.80 19.28 -17.19
N LEU A 28 -21.98 17.96 -17.23
CA LEU A 28 -22.37 17.21 -16.05
C LEU A 28 -21.08 16.95 -15.27
N GLU A 29 -20.82 17.73 -14.24
CA GLU A 29 -19.72 17.47 -13.31
C GLU A 29 -20.11 16.27 -12.45
N VAL A 30 -19.77 15.07 -12.93
CA VAL A 30 -19.82 13.88 -12.09
C VAL A 30 -18.61 13.97 -11.17
N PRO A 31 -18.77 14.01 -9.84
CA PRO A 31 -17.66 13.88 -8.93
C PRO A 31 -17.12 12.46 -9.05
N ILE A 32 -16.16 12.27 -9.93
CA ILE A 32 -15.22 11.16 -9.86
C ILE A 32 -14.47 11.37 -8.54
N MET A 33 -14.28 10.32 -7.74
CA MET A 33 -13.59 10.36 -6.45
C MET A 33 -12.50 11.43 -6.41
N ASP A 34 -12.52 12.28 -5.37
CA ASP A 34 -11.54 13.35 -5.15
C ASP A 34 -10.13 12.87 -5.53
N PRO A 35 -9.44 13.50 -6.50
CA PRO A 35 -8.11 13.09 -6.94
C PRO A 35 -7.08 13.09 -5.79
N SER A 36 -7.33 13.86 -4.74
CA SER A 36 -6.57 13.85 -3.47
C SER A 36 -6.70 12.51 -2.73
N LYS A 37 -7.84 11.82 -2.86
CA LYS A 37 -8.07 10.44 -2.38
C LYS A 37 -7.63 9.37 -3.38
N ALA A 38 -7.52 9.71 -4.67
CA ALA A 38 -7.02 8.79 -5.70
C ALA A 38 -5.51 8.57 -5.59
N SER A 39 -4.78 9.55 -5.06
CA SER A 39 -3.37 9.42 -4.70
C SER A 39 -3.25 8.69 -3.37
N LYS A 40 -2.79 7.43 -3.38
CA LYS A 40 -2.52 6.64 -2.18
C LYS A 40 -1.36 7.23 -1.39
N ARG A 41 -1.63 8.30 -0.63
CA ARG A 41 -0.64 8.90 0.26
C ARG A 41 -0.32 7.93 1.39
N PRO A 42 0.95 7.85 1.81
CA PRO A 42 1.31 7.15 3.03
C PRO A 42 0.57 7.74 4.24
N VAL A 43 -0.16 6.89 4.97
CA VAL A 43 -0.89 7.27 6.19
C VAL A 43 -0.30 6.67 7.46
N GLY A 44 0.73 5.83 7.34
CA GLY A 44 1.45 5.29 8.48
C GLY A 44 2.52 4.28 8.09
N ILE A 45 3.17 3.72 9.12
CA ILE A 45 4.17 2.66 8.99
C ILE A 45 3.71 1.44 9.79
N LEU A 46 3.80 0.27 9.17
CA LEU A 46 3.68 -1.01 9.86
C LEU A 46 5.09 -1.56 10.15
N LEU A 47 5.39 -1.72 11.44
CA LEU A 47 6.60 -2.39 11.91
C LEU A 47 6.26 -3.86 12.18
N VAL A 48 6.98 -4.77 11.55
CA VAL A 48 6.75 -6.22 11.67
C VAL A 48 8.05 -6.89 12.06
N LYS A 49 8.05 -7.60 13.18
CA LYS A 49 9.14 -8.49 13.56
C LYS A 49 8.71 -9.93 13.36
N VAL A 50 9.39 -10.62 12.46
CA VAL A 50 9.20 -12.06 12.27
C VAL A 50 10.01 -12.78 13.34
N VAL A 51 9.33 -13.30 14.36
CA VAL A 51 10.00 -13.90 15.51
C VAL A 51 10.45 -15.31 15.15
N ARG A 52 9.49 -16.21 14.90
CA ARG A 52 9.76 -17.64 14.66
C ARG A 52 8.59 -18.35 13.99
N ALA A 53 8.85 -19.52 13.43
CA ALA A 53 7.81 -20.49 13.10
C ALA A 53 8.00 -21.78 13.90
N GLN A 54 6.92 -22.55 14.03
CA GLN A 54 6.89 -23.78 14.81
C GLN A 54 6.10 -24.86 14.09
N ASN A 55 6.56 -26.10 14.25
CA ASN A 55 5.91 -27.30 13.72
C ASN A 55 5.62 -27.19 12.23
N LEU A 56 6.54 -26.60 11.46
CA LEU A 56 6.38 -26.48 10.02
C LEU A 56 6.21 -27.86 9.39
N LYS A 57 5.25 -27.98 8.47
CA LYS A 57 5.04 -29.25 7.78
C LYS A 57 6.18 -29.52 6.82
N LYS A 58 6.91 -30.59 7.10
CA LYS A 58 7.94 -31.14 6.21
C LYS A 58 7.32 -31.46 4.85
N LYS A 59 7.96 -30.99 3.78
CA LYS A 59 7.55 -31.30 2.42
C LYS A 59 8.24 -32.53 1.87
N ASP A 60 9.52 -32.70 2.20
CA ASP A 60 10.27 -33.87 1.76
C ASP A 60 10.24 -35.04 2.74
N LEU A 61 9.88 -36.22 2.23
CA LEU A 61 9.97 -37.47 2.97
C LEU A 61 11.43 -37.81 3.37
N LEU A 62 12.43 -37.35 2.62
CA LEU A 62 13.85 -37.68 2.82
C LEU A 62 14.79 -36.46 2.95
N GLY A 63 14.29 -35.24 2.74
CA GLY A 63 15.09 -34.00 2.73
C GLY A 63 15.10 -33.23 4.05
N LYS A 64 15.89 -32.14 4.09
CA LYS A 64 15.96 -31.17 5.18
C LYS A 64 15.26 -29.89 4.70
N SER A 65 14.28 -29.38 5.46
CA SER A 65 13.62 -28.12 5.09
C SER A 65 14.44 -26.91 5.56
N ASP A 66 14.60 -25.96 4.66
CA ASP A 66 15.33 -24.70 4.79
C ASP A 66 14.36 -23.50 4.73
N PRO A 67 13.50 -23.27 5.74
CA PRO A 67 12.45 -22.27 5.64
C PRO A 67 12.93 -20.81 5.67
N TYR A 68 12.17 -19.97 4.97
CA TYR A 68 12.16 -18.52 5.11
C TYR A 68 10.74 -17.95 4.97
N ALA A 69 10.46 -16.87 5.69
CA ALA A 69 9.24 -16.08 5.54
C ALA A 69 9.41 -14.97 4.50
N LYS A 70 8.38 -14.76 3.68
CA LYS A 70 8.22 -13.68 2.71
C LYS A 70 7.01 -12.86 3.11
N LEU A 71 7.22 -11.56 3.26
CA LEU A 71 6.22 -10.58 3.68
C LEU A 71 5.90 -9.62 2.53
N LYS A 72 4.62 -9.31 2.36
CA LYS A 72 4.17 -8.34 1.36
C LYS A 72 2.92 -7.60 1.86
N MET A 73 2.82 -6.31 1.59
CA MET A 73 1.57 -5.57 1.74
C MET A 73 0.64 -5.82 0.55
N THR A 74 -0.65 -5.98 0.82
CA THR A 74 -1.67 -6.06 -0.23
C THR A 74 -1.76 -4.72 -0.95
N ASP A 75 -1.90 -4.79 -2.29
CA ASP A 75 -2.02 -3.61 -3.16
C ASP A 75 -0.78 -2.68 -3.15
N ASP A 76 0.35 -3.21 -2.67
CA ASP A 76 1.65 -2.55 -2.71
C ASP A 76 2.41 -2.98 -3.98
N LYS A 77 2.88 -1.99 -4.74
CA LYS A 77 3.75 -2.17 -5.90
C LYS A 77 5.20 -2.44 -5.48
N LEU A 78 5.54 -2.20 -4.21
CA LEU A 78 6.87 -2.45 -3.68
C LEU A 78 7.20 -3.95 -3.65
N PRO A 79 8.49 -4.29 -3.79
CA PRO A 79 8.94 -5.67 -3.70
C PRO A 79 8.67 -6.25 -2.30
N SER A 80 8.31 -7.53 -2.27
CA SER A 80 8.20 -8.29 -1.03
C SER A 80 9.53 -8.34 -0.28
N LYS A 81 9.48 -8.30 1.05
CA LYS A 81 10.65 -8.49 1.92
C LYS A 81 10.75 -9.94 2.35
N LYS A 82 11.96 -10.44 2.58
CA LYS A 82 12.21 -11.85 2.95
C LYS A 82 13.15 -11.91 4.13
N THR A 83 12.94 -12.92 4.97
CA THR A 83 13.85 -13.27 6.06
C THR A 83 15.07 -14.06 5.57
N SER A 84 16.07 -14.22 6.43
CA SER A 84 17.15 -15.17 6.20
C SER A 84 16.64 -16.62 6.12
N VAL A 85 17.32 -17.45 5.32
CA VAL A 85 17.01 -18.87 5.19
C VAL A 85 17.62 -19.62 6.38
N LYS A 86 16.80 -20.37 7.13
CA LYS A 86 17.28 -21.19 8.25
C LYS A 86 17.37 -22.64 7.81
N ARG A 87 18.58 -23.19 7.77
CA ARG A 87 18.83 -24.52 7.21
C ARG A 87 18.36 -25.64 8.12
N SER A 88 17.73 -26.67 7.55
CA SER A 88 17.37 -27.92 8.20
C SER A 88 16.55 -27.74 9.49
N ASN A 89 15.64 -26.77 9.54
CA ASN A 89 14.96 -26.39 10.76
C ASN A 89 13.45 -26.18 10.54
N LEU A 90 12.61 -27.03 11.14
CA LEU A 90 11.14 -26.89 11.11
C LEU A 90 10.59 -25.99 12.22
N ASN A 91 11.47 -25.47 13.08
CA ASN A 91 11.17 -24.50 14.14
C ASN A 91 12.14 -23.31 14.04
N PRO A 92 12.20 -22.61 12.89
CA PRO A 92 13.16 -21.54 12.67
C PRO A 92 12.85 -20.34 13.55
N GLU A 93 13.91 -19.72 14.10
CA GLU A 93 13.85 -18.41 14.77
C GLU A 93 14.62 -17.40 13.92
N TRP A 94 13.93 -16.36 13.47
CA TRP A 94 14.50 -15.30 12.62
C TRP A 94 14.85 -14.07 13.44
N ASN A 95 13.89 -13.58 14.23
CA ASN A 95 14.01 -12.32 14.97
C ASN A 95 14.44 -11.15 14.08
N GLU A 96 13.78 -11.02 12.92
CA GLU A 96 14.10 -10.02 11.91
C GLU A 96 13.00 -8.97 11.79
N ASP A 97 13.39 -7.69 11.76
CA ASP A 97 12.51 -6.54 11.69
C ASP A 97 12.33 -6.02 10.26
N PHE A 98 11.09 -5.69 9.92
CA PHE A 98 10.68 -5.17 8.62
C PHE A 98 9.79 -3.94 8.81
N LYS A 99 9.88 -3.02 7.85
CA LYS A 99 9.05 -1.81 7.79
C LYS A 99 8.27 -1.78 6.49
N PHE A 100 6.98 -1.50 6.57
CA PHE A 100 6.08 -1.34 5.43
C PHE A 100 5.36 0.00 5.50
N VAL A 101 5.15 0.60 4.33
CA VAL A 101 4.36 1.82 4.20
C VAL A 101 2.90 1.43 4.10
N VAL A 102 2.04 2.11 4.86
CA VAL A 102 0.59 1.90 4.86
C VAL A 102 -0.05 3.09 4.17
N THR A 103 -0.95 2.83 3.22
CA THR A 103 -1.71 3.86 2.49
C THR A 103 -3.21 3.78 2.76
N ASP A 104 -3.72 2.60 3.10
CA ASP A 104 -5.14 2.36 3.38
C ASP A 104 -5.28 1.28 4.48
N PRO A 105 -5.26 1.66 5.76
CA PRO A 105 -5.30 0.70 6.88
C PRO A 105 -6.60 -0.09 6.97
N GLU A 106 -7.70 0.39 6.38
CA GLU A 106 -9.00 -0.26 6.41
C GLU A 106 -9.06 -1.47 5.47
N ASN A 107 -8.41 -1.36 4.30
CA ASN A 107 -8.48 -2.38 3.25
C ASN A 107 -7.16 -3.15 3.04
N GLN A 108 -6.03 -2.64 3.53
CA GLN A 108 -4.75 -3.31 3.40
C GLN A 108 -4.57 -4.41 4.43
N SER A 109 -3.79 -5.40 4.02
CA SER A 109 -3.34 -6.49 4.89
C SER A 109 -1.87 -6.80 4.64
N LEU A 110 -1.24 -7.42 5.62
CA LEU A 110 0.07 -8.01 5.51
C LEU A 110 -0.07 -9.49 5.12
N GLU A 111 0.38 -9.85 3.92
CA GLU A 111 0.53 -11.23 3.47
C GLU A 111 1.82 -11.84 4.01
N VAL A 112 1.71 -13.01 4.61
CA VAL A 112 2.81 -13.77 5.21
C VAL A 112 2.86 -15.14 4.57
N ASP A 113 3.88 -15.36 3.76
CA ASP A 113 4.12 -16.64 3.11
C ASP A 113 5.38 -17.31 3.66
N VAL A 114 5.30 -18.59 4.01
CA VAL A 114 6.47 -19.39 4.39
C VAL A 114 6.83 -20.34 3.26
N PHE A 115 8.09 -20.29 2.85
CA PHE A 115 8.65 -21.10 1.77
C PHE A 115 9.81 -21.95 2.30
N ASP A 116 9.95 -23.13 1.70
CA ASP A 116 11.13 -23.97 1.80
C ASP A 116 12.10 -23.57 0.68
N TRP A 117 13.31 -23.15 1.04
CA TRP A 117 14.32 -22.79 0.04
C TRP A 117 14.88 -24.06 -0.60
N GLU A 118 15.02 -24.02 -1.93
CA GLU A 118 15.57 -25.12 -2.70
C GLU A 118 16.80 -24.67 -3.46
N GLN A 119 17.85 -25.51 -3.49
CA GLN A 119 19.08 -25.19 -4.21
C GLN A 119 18.88 -25.18 -5.72
N VAL A 120 17.96 -26.01 -6.21
CA VAL A 120 17.67 -26.17 -7.63
C VAL A 120 16.16 -26.13 -7.82
N GLY A 121 15.70 -25.27 -8.73
CA GLY A 121 14.28 -25.18 -9.09
C GLY A 121 13.49 -24.18 -8.26
N LYS A 122 12.18 -24.41 -8.17
CA LYS A 122 11.23 -23.48 -7.52
C LYS A 122 11.11 -23.81 -6.05
N HIS A 123 11.29 -22.79 -5.20
CA HIS A 123 11.08 -22.90 -3.76
C HIS A 123 9.64 -23.34 -3.44
N GLU A 124 9.48 -24.21 -2.46
CA GLU A 124 8.20 -24.82 -2.17
C GLU A 124 7.41 -24.02 -1.12
N LYS A 125 6.15 -23.69 -1.42
CA LYS A 125 5.29 -23.01 -0.44
C LYS A 125 4.86 -23.99 0.67
N MET A 126 5.29 -23.71 1.90
CA MET A 126 4.96 -24.49 3.09
C MET A 126 3.57 -24.13 3.62
N GLY A 127 3.27 -22.83 3.64
CA GLY A 127 1.94 -22.30 3.95
C GLY A 127 1.90 -20.77 3.91
N MET A 128 0.72 -20.21 4.18
CA MET A 128 0.50 -18.76 4.21
C MET A 128 -0.57 -18.36 5.20
N ASN A 129 -0.56 -17.08 5.57
CA ASN A 129 -1.65 -16.41 6.25
C ASN A 129 -1.59 -14.90 5.95
N MET A 130 -2.57 -14.15 6.45
CA MET A 130 -2.69 -12.73 6.25
C MET A 130 -3.11 -12.06 7.56
N VAL A 131 -2.62 -10.84 7.81
CA VAL A 131 -3.01 -10.01 8.95
C VAL A 131 -3.69 -8.76 8.42
N LEU A 132 -4.96 -8.57 8.76
CA LEU A 132 -5.71 -7.37 8.43
C LEU A 132 -5.23 -6.19 9.28
N LEU A 133 -4.87 -5.06 8.66
CA LEU A 133 -4.34 -3.92 9.40
C LEU A 133 -5.38 -3.29 10.33
N LYS A 134 -6.66 -3.28 9.93
CA LYS A 134 -7.79 -2.83 10.78
C LYS A 134 -7.93 -3.58 12.12
N GLU A 135 -7.35 -4.77 12.25
CA GLU A 135 -7.38 -5.58 13.49
C GLU A 135 -6.21 -5.26 14.44
N LEU A 136 -5.29 -4.41 14.00
CA LEU A 136 -4.16 -3.96 14.79
C LEU A 136 -4.51 -2.64 15.50
N PRO A 137 -4.40 -2.58 16.84
CA PRO A 137 -4.51 -1.32 17.54
C PRO A 137 -3.35 -0.37 17.13
N PRO A 138 -3.62 0.93 16.94
CA PRO A 138 -2.58 1.91 16.64
C PRO A 138 -1.65 2.13 17.83
N GLU A 139 -0.36 2.35 17.55
CA GLU A 139 0.74 2.58 18.50
C GLU A 139 1.04 1.43 19.49
N GLU A 140 0.30 0.31 19.42
CA GLU A 140 0.47 -0.84 20.30
C GLU A 140 1.09 -2.04 19.55
N THR A 141 2.03 -2.72 20.22
CA THR A 141 2.65 -3.94 19.69
C THR A 141 1.78 -5.14 20.01
N LYS A 142 1.26 -5.79 18.96
CA LYS A 142 0.47 -7.01 19.07
C LYS A 142 1.30 -8.23 18.66
N VAL A 143 1.35 -9.23 19.54
CA VAL A 143 1.92 -10.54 19.23
C VAL A 143 0.85 -11.37 18.52
N LEU A 144 1.14 -11.82 17.30
CA LEU A 144 0.24 -12.59 16.46
C LEU A 144 0.78 -13.99 16.25
N THR A 145 -0.03 -15.00 16.59
CA THR A 145 0.25 -16.41 16.28
C THR A 145 -0.67 -16.83 15.15
N LEU A 146 -0.12 -17.06 13.96
CA LEU A 146 -0.86 -17.35 12.74
C LEU A 146 -0.68 -18.81 12.34
N ASN A 147 -1.78 -19.55 12.23
CA ASN A 147 -1.77 -20.91 11.70
C ASN A 147 -1.54 -20.87 10.19
N LEU A 148 -0.56 -21.60 9.68
CA LEU A 148 -0.26 -21.60 8.26
C LEU A 148 -1.29 -22.43 7.50
N LEU A 149 -1.87 -21.81 6.47
CA LEU A 149 -2.88 -22.41 5.58
C LEU A 149 -2.27 -22.78 4.23
N LYS A 150 -2.93 -23.67 3.48
CA LYS A 150 -2.53 -23.99 2.10
C LYS A 150 -3.04 -22.92 1.14
N THR A 151 -4.29 -22.52 1.32
CA THR A 151 -5.03 -21.52 0.53
C THR A 151 -5.72 -20.55 1.49
N MET A 152 -6.04 -19.34 1.02
CA MET A 152 -6.85 -18.38 1.79
C MET A 152 -8.36 -18.63 1.64
N ASP A 153 -8.75 -19.71 0.94
CA ASP A 153 -10.15 -20.12 0.80
C ASP A 153 -10.61 -20.81 2.10
N PRO A 154 -11.60 -20.25 2.83
CA PRO A 154 -12.10 -20.85 4.05
C PRO A 154 -12.69 -22.25 3.87
N ASN A 155 -13.15 -22.60 2.67
CA ASN A 155 -13.81 -23.88 2.38
C ASN A 155 -12.86 -24.96 1.84
N ASP A 156 -11.55 -24.68 1.74
CA ASP A 156 -10.59 -25.65 1.25
C ASP A 156 -10.28 -26.72 2.32
N ILE A 157 -10.69 -27.95 2.04
CA ILE A 157 -10.45 -29.13 2.89
C ILE A 157 -8.95 -29.32 3.18
N GLN A 158 -8.05 -28.83 2.31
CA GLN A 158 -6.61 -28.90 2.55
C GLN A 158 -6.12 -28.04 3.71
N ASN A 159 -6.91 -27.06 4.16
CA ASN A 159 -6.61 -26.21 5.32
C ASN A 159 -6.81 -26.93 6.66
N GLU A 160 -7.54 -28.05 6.71
CA GLU A 160 -7.65 -28.89 7.91
C GLU A 160 -6.31 -29.52 8.31
N LYS A 161 -5.41 -29.70 7.34
CA LYS A 161 -4.07 -30.26 7.60
C LYS A 161 -3.18 -29.17 8.17
N SER A 162 -2.77 -29.32 9.43
CA SER A 162 -1.79 -28.43 10.06
C SER A 162 -0.50 -28.31 9.22
N ARG A 163 -0.07 -27.06 8.98
CA ARG A 163 1.18 -26.72 8.28
C ARG A 163 2.20 -26.04 9.19
N GLY A 164 1.93 -26.03 10.49
CA GLY A 164 2.65 -25.25 11.48
C GLY A 164 2.06 -23.87 11.68
N GLN A 165 2.74 -23.09 12.50
CA GLN A 165 2.35 -21.74 12.86
C GLN A 165 3.53 -20.79 12.77
N ILE A 166 3.27 -19.52 12.49
CA ILE A 166 4.25 -18.45 12.49
C ILE A 166 3.87 -17.41 13.54
N ILE A 167 4.85 -16.94 14.29
CA ILE A 167 4.70 -15.94 15.35
C ILE A 167 5.40 -14.67 14.90
N LEU A 168 4.68 -13.56 14.91
CA LEU A 168 5.19 -12.24 14.57
C LEU A 168 4.69 -11.18 15.55
N GLU A 169 5.47 -10.12 15.72
CA GLU A 169 5.07 -8.93 16.44
C GLU A 169 4.77 -7.84 15.40
N ALA A 170 3.59 -7.24 15.46
CA ALA A 170 3.18 -6.18 14.55
C ALA A 170 2.82 -4.93 15.34
N THR A 171 3.31 -3.77 14.90
CA THR A 171 2.98 -2.45 15.48
C THR A 171 2.62 -1.51 14.35
N TYR A 172 1.36 -1.07 14.31
CA TYR A 172 0.92 -0.06 13.35
C TYR A 172 1.12 1.33 13.96
N LYS A 173 1.87 2.20 13.26
CA LYS A 173 2.11 3.59 13.66
C LYS A 173 1.47 4.51 12.63
N PRO A 174 0.24 5.02 12.87
CA PRO A 174 -0.35 6.04 12.00
C PRO A 174 0.49 7.31 12.05
N PHE A 175 0.57 8.03 10.93
CA PHE A 175 1.11 9.39 10.94
C PHE A 175 0.06 10.34 11.49
N LYS A 176 0.47 11.26 12.36
CA LYS A 176 -0.46 12.25 12.93
C LYS A 176 -0.69 13.36 11.89
N GLU A 177 -1.80 14.08 11.99
CA GLU A 177 -2.06 15.24 11.11
C GLU A 177 -0.98 16.33 11.23
N GLU A 178 -0.29 16.38 12.37
CA GLU A 178 0.88 17.25 12.59
C GLU A 178 2.13 16.78 11.82
N ASP A 179 2.23 15.47 11.52
CA ASP A 179 3.27 14.87 10.69
C ASP A 179 2.91 14.88 9.19
N MET A 180 1.64 15.14 8.86
CA MET A 180 1.11 15.21 7.50
C MET A 180 0.88 16.68 7.13
N GLU A 181 1.91 17.34 6.62
CA GLU A 181 1.76 18.72 6.16
C GLU A 181 0.63 18.84 5.11
N LYS A 182 -0.25 19.82 5.32
CA LYS A 182 -1.26 20.21 4.34
C LYS A 182 -0.52 20.70 3.11
N GLU A 183 -0.87 20.16 1.93
CA GLU A 183 -0.43 20.74 0.66
C GLU A 183 -0.84 22.23 0.65
N SER A 184 0.15 23.12 0.81
CA SER A 184 -0.02 24.50 0.43
C SER A 184 -0.07 24.53 -1.10
N VAL A 185 -1.21 24.98 -1.63
CA VAL A 185 -1.46 25.15 -3.07
C VAL A 185 -0.58 26.24 -3.70
N ASP A 186 0.24 26.93 -2.92
CA ASP A 186 1.17 27.94 -3.42
C ASP A 186 2.60 27.39 -3.44
N GLY A 187 3.15 27.24 -4.65
CA GLY A 187 4.48 26.70 -4.93
C GLY A 187 5.61 27.54 -4.31
N VAL A 188 5.95 27.24 -3.07
CA VAL A 188 7.20 27.66 -2.44
C VAL A 188 7.91 26.41 -1.94
N ASP A 189 9.02 26.08 -2.61
CA ASP A 189 10.00 25.07 -2.20
C ASP A 189 10.63 25.46 -0.85
N GLU A 190 9.96 25.18 0.26
CA GLU A 190 10.61 25.14 1.56
C GLU A 190 10.97 23.68 1.87
N VAL A 191 12.28 23.38 1.81
CA VAL A 191 12.82 22.14 2.36
C VAL A 191 12.63 22.19 3.88
N GLN A 192 11.54 21.61 4.36
CA GLN A 192 11.22 21.63 5.78
C GLN A 192 12.16 20.70 6.56
N LYS A 193 12.59 21.19 7.71
CA LYS A 193 13.53 20.52 8.60
C LYS A 193 12.75 19.56 9.49
N ALA A 194 13.26 18.33 9.66
CA ALA A 194 12.60 17.32 10.49
C ALA A 194 12.37 17.84 11.93
N PRO A 195 11.23 17.50 12.57
CA PRO A 195 10.94 17.88 13.95
C PRO A 195 12.08 17.51 14.91
N ASP A 196 12.30 18.32 15.95
CA ASP A 196 13.47 18.23 16.85
C ASP A 196 13.62 16.88 17.60
N ASN A 197 12.57 16.06 17.65
CA ASN A 197 12.56 14.73 18.26
C ASN A 197 12.64 13.56 17.26
N THR A 198 12.94 13.84 15.99
CA THR A 198 13.04 12.80 14.96
C THR A 198 14.25 11.90 15.23
N PRO A 199 14.07 10.58 15.43
CA PRO A 199 15.18 9.66 15.65
C PRO A 199 16.19 9.74 14.49
N ALA A 200 17.48 9.63 14.80
CA ALA A 200 18.53 9.58 13.77
C ALA A 200 18.26 8.41 12.79
N GLY A 201 17.80 8.73 11.58
CA GLY A 201 17.43 7.75 10.54
C GLY A 201 15.93 7.44 10.38
N GLY A 202 15.04 8.13 11.11
CA GLY A 202 13.60 8.00 10.97
C GLY A 202 12.99 9.06 10.06
N GLY A 203 12.25 8.64 9.03
CA GLY A 203 11.48 9.52 8.15
C GLY A 203 11.05 8.78 6.90
N LEU A 204 9.88 9.09 6.36
CA LEU A 204 9.43 8.59 5.06
C LEU A 204 9.55 9.74 4.05
N LEU A 205 10.45 9.59 3.08
CA LEU A 205 10.48 10.50 1.94
C LEU A 205 9.49 10.00 0.89
N PHE A 206 8.45 10.79 0.62
CA PHE A 206 7.49 10.55 -0.45
C PHE A 206 7.65 11.63 -1.51
N VAL A 207 7.99 11.23 -2.74
CA VAL A 207 8.22 12.15 -3.86
C VAL A 207 7.20 11.91 -4.95
N VAL A 208 6.50 12.96 -5.36
CA VAL A 208 5.59 12.95 -6.51
C VAL A 208 6.23 13.80 -7.61
N VAL A 209 6.54 13.19 -8.75
CA VAL A 209 6.98 13.93 -9.94
C VAL A 209 5.73 14.26 -10.75
N HIS A 210 5.35 15.54 -10.79
CA HIS A 210 4.13 16.00 -11.45
C HIS A 210 4.30 16.04 -12.96
N GLU A 211 5.19 16.90 -13.45
CA GLU A 211 5.47 17.07 -14.87
C GLU A 211 6.82 17.74 -15.08
N ALA A 212 7.28 17.73 -16.32
CA ALA A 212 8.44 18.50 -16.76
C ALA A 212 8.05 19.27 -18.01
N GLN A 213 8.17 20.60 -17.95
CA GLN A 213 7.84 21.51 -19.05
C GLN A 213 9.12 22.01 -19.73
N ASP A 214 9.01 22.47 -20.97
CA ASP A 214 10.10 23.09 -21.75
C ASP A 214 11.40 22.25 -21.83
N LEU A 215 11.27 20.92 -21.93
CA LEU A 215 12.41 20.01 -22.03
C LEU A 215 13.15 20.18 -23.36
N GLU A 216 14.43 20.52 -23.30
CA GLU A 216 15.30 20.60 -24.46
C GLU A 216 15.81 19.22 -24.91
N GLY A 217 15.71 18.94 -26.21
CA GLY A 217 16.13 17.68 -26.81
C GLY A 217 16.61 17.84 -28.24
N LYS A 218 17.75 17.24 -28.60
CA LYS A 218 18.29 17.34 -29.97
C LYS A 218 17.53 16.47 -30.98
N HIS A 219 17.00 15.31 -30.58
CA HIS A 219 16.15 14.40 -31.38
C HIS A 219 15.26 13.56 -30.46
N HIS A 220 14.11 13.04 -30.98
CA HIS A 220 13.18 12.08 -30.34
C HIS A 220 13.56 11.72 -28.89
N THR A 221 13.17 12.58 -27.96
CA THR A 221 13.54 12.46 -26.55
C THR A 221 12.55 11.54 -25.83
N ASN A 222 13.08 10.56 -25.10
CA ASN A 222 12.34 9.78 -24.11
C ASN A 222 12.78 10.23 -22.71
N PRO A 223 12.27 11.38 -22.23
CA PRO A 223 12.69 11.93 -20.94
C PRO A 223 12.28 11.01 -19.79
N TYR A 224 13.14 10.93 -18.78
CA TYR A 224 12.87 10.17 -17.56
C TYR A 224 13.35 10.98 -16.35
N ALA A 225 12.67 10.80 -15.21
CA ALA A 225 13.11 11.33 -13.94
C ALA A 225 13.83 10.23 -13.15
N LYS A 226 14.98 10.56 -12.56
CA LYS A 226 15.73 9.68 -11.67
C LYS A 226 15.89 10.37 -10.32
N ILE A 227 15.37 9.74 -9.27
CA ILE A 227 15.45 10.24 -7.89
C ILE A 227 16.48 9.35 -7.18
N ILE A 228 17.49 9.96 -6.57
CA ILE A 228 18.54 9.25 -5.84
C ILE A 228 18.47 9.68 -4.38
N PHE A 229 18.32 8.73 -3.45
CA PHE A 229 18.28 9.01 -2.02
C PHE A 229 19.39 8.22 -1.31
N LYS A 230 20.30 8.93 -0.62
CA LYS A 230 21.44 8.35 0.11
C LYS A 230 22.34 7.41 -0.71
N GLY A 231 22.37 7.56 -2.04
CA GLY A 231 23.24 6.77 -2.92
C GLY A 231 22.72 5.38 -3.28
N GLU A 232 21.48 5.04 -2.90
CA GLU A 232 20.75 3.90 -3.45
C GLU A 232 19.89 4.40 -4.63
N GLU A 233 20.00 3.70 -5.77
CA GLU A 233 19.19 3.91 -6.98
C GLU A 233 17.79 3.31 -6.86
#